data_AF-A0A841GNY8-F1
#
_entry.id   AF-A0A841GNY8-F1
#
_cell.length_a   1.000
_cell.length_b   1.000
_cell.length_c   1.000
_cell.angle_alpha   90.00
_cell.angle_beta   90.00
_cell.angle_gamma   90.00
#
_symmetry.space_group_name_H-M   'P 1'
#
loop_
_entity.id
_entity.type
_entity.pdbx_description
1 polymer ?
#
loop_
_entity_poly.entity_id
_entity_poly.type
_entity_poly.pdbx_seq_one_letter_code
_entity_poly.pdbx_strand_id
1 'polypeptide(L)'
;MGSLKKAIFLILTVLGLFAFSYVFCRFYFAFSKNYSWKEMDWDQNGTTSFFEYIESSDIGKRAVKINDKNCIEYYAFKDGIGIKTVCPKN
;
A
#
# COMPACT_ATOMS: atom_id res chain seq x y z
N MET A 1 -1.34 31.85 30.09
CA MET A 1 -1.29 31.55 28.63
C MET A 1 -0.07 30.74 28.16
N GLY A 2 1.02 30.59 28.95
CA GLY A 2 2.22 29.86 28.50
C GLY A 2 2.14 28.33 28.60
N SER A 3 1.54 27.79 29.66
CA SER A 3 1.45 26.33 29.88
C SER A 3 0.54 25.62 28.88
N LEU A 4 -0.62 26.21 28.57
CA LEU A 4 -1.56 25.65 27.60
C LEU A 4 -0.96 25.58 26.18
N LYS A 5 -0.26 26.64 25.72
CA LYS A 5 0.40 26.65 24.41
C LYS A 5 1.51 25.60 24.30
N LYS A 6 2.29 25.41 25.38
CA LYS A 6 3.32 24.36 25.45
C LYS A 6 2.71 22.95 25.37
N ALA A 7 1.61 22.72 26.08
CA ALA A 7 0.90 21.45 26.04
C ALA A 7 0.35 21.16 24.63
N ILE A 8 -0.30 22.14 23.98
CA ILE A 8 -0.81 22.01 22.61
C ILE A 8 0.34 21.71 21.64
N PHE A 9 1.44 22.45 21.73
CA PHE A 9 2.61 22.22 20.88
C PHE A 9 3.15 20.79 21.03
N LEU A 10 3.31 20.32 22.27
CA LEU A 10 3.81 18.98 22.55
C LEU A 10 2.86 17.90 22.02
N ILE A 11 1.54 18.06 22.18
CA ILE A 11 0.55 17.15 21.60
C ILE A 11 0.67 17.10 20.07
N LEU A 12 0.74 18.27 19.42
CA LEU A 12 0.89 18.33 17.96
C LEU A 12 2.20 17.70 17.49
N THR A 13 3.31 17.90 18.22
CA THR A 13 4.59 17.24 17.91
C THR A 13 4.47 15.72 18.01
N VAL A 14 3.86 15.20 19.07
CA VAL A 14 3.68 13.75 19.27
C VAL A 14 2.79 13.15 18.18
N LEU A 15 1.67 13.81 17.86
CA LEU A 15 0.80 13.39 16.76
C LEU A 15 1.52 13.43 15.41
N GLY A 16 2.33 14.47 15.17
CA GLY A 16 3.16 14.58 13.97
C GLY A 16 4.19 13.45 13.85
N LEU A 17 4.85 13.08 14.95
CA LEU A 17 5.79 11.95 14.99
C LEU A 17 5.09 10.62 14.69
N PHE A 18 3.91 10.38 15.27
CA PHE A 18 3.14 9.17 14.97
C PHE A 18 2.69 9.12 13.50
N ALA A 19 2.16 10.22 12.96
CA ALA A 19 1.77 10.31 11.55
C ALA A 19 2.97 10.06 10.62
N PHE A 20 4.12 10.66 10.92
CA PHE A 20 5.35 10.47 10.16
C PHE A 20 5.81 9.00 10.21
N SER A 21 5.85 8.40 11.40
CA SER A 21 6.24 6.99 11.55
C SER A 21 5.31 6.03 10.80
N TYR A 22 4.01 6.31 10.78
CA TYR A 22 3.03 5.50 10.04
C TYR A 22 3.31 5.54 8.53
N VAL A 23 3.46 6.73 7.95
CA VAL A 23 3.77 6.88 6.52
C VAL A 23 5.11 6.23 6.17
N PHE A 24 6.12 6.40 7.02
CA PHE A 24 7.43 5.77 6.84
C PHE A 24 7.34 4.24 6.82
N CYS A 25 6.63 3.64 7.77
CA CYS A 25 6.41 2.19 7.81
C CYS A 25 5.70 1.70 6.54
N ARG A 26 4.64 2.40 6.09
CA ARG A 26 3.92 2.04 4.86
C ARG A 26 4.85 2.07 3.65
N PHE A 27 5.67 3.11 3.51
CA PHE A 27 6.63 3.22 2.43
C PHE A 27 7.66 2.08 2.45
N TYR A 28 8.21 1.77 3.63
CA TYR A 28 9.16 0.67 3.81
C TYR A 28 8.56 -0.69 3.44
N PHE A 29 7.33 -0.96 3.89
CA PHE A 29 6.64 -2.21 3.55
C PHE A 29 6.33 -2.30 2.06
N ALA A 30 5.89 -1.21 1.42
CA ALA A 30 5.68 -1.17 -0.03
C ALA A 30 6.97 -1.51 -0.79
N PHE A 31 8.08 -0.90 -0.40
CA PHE A 31 9.41 -1.19 -0.96
C PHE A 31 9.80 -2.66 -0.82
N SER A 32 9.56 -3.26 0.35
CA SER A 32 9.93 -4.65 0.63
C SER A 32 9.21 -5.70 -0.24
N LYS A 33 8.07 -5.36 -0.85
CA LYS A 33 7.28 -6.30 -1.67
C LYS A 33 7.91 -6.60 -3.03
N ASN A 34 8.87 -5.77 -3.48
CA ASN A 34 9.51 -5.90 -4.79
C ASN A 34 8.50 -6.01 -5.95
N TYR A 35 7.39 -5.28 -5.88
CA TYR A 35 6.50 -5.12 -7.02
C TYR A 35 7.14 -4.19 -8.06
N SER A 36 6.92 -4.48 -9.33
CA SER A 36 7.31 -3.55 -10.41
C SER A 36 6.34 -2.38 -10.45
N TRP A 37 6.79 -1.24 -10.99
CA TRP A 37 5.94 -0.05 -11.15
C TRP A 37 4.65 -0.40 -11.89
N LYS A 38 4.73 -1.10 -13.02
CA LYS A 38 3.55 -1.52 -13.79
C LYS A 38 2.60 -2.46 -13.04
N GLU A 39 3.10 -3.25 -12.09
CA GLU A 39 2.23 -4.11 -11.27
C GLU A 39 1.41 -3.29 -10.27
N MET A 40 1.94 -2.15 -9.82
CA MET A 40 1.29 -1.28 -8.83
C MET A 40 0.23 -0.36 -9.42
N ASP A 41 -0.02 -0.40 -10.73
CA ASP A 41 -1.20 0.22 -11.35
C ASP A 41 -2.45 -0.60 -10.94
N TRP A 42 -3.04 -0.23 -9.79
CA TRP A 42 -4.13 -0.96 -9.14
C TRP A 42 -5.47 -0.63 -9.76
N ASP A 43 -5.66 0.63 -10.15
CA ASP A 43 -6.88 1.10 -10.82
C ASP A 43 -6.87 0.87 -12.35
N GLN A 44 -5.72 0.44 -12.90
CA GLN A 44 -5.52 0.11 -14.31
C GLN A 44 -5.66 1.33 -15.23
N ASN A 45 -5.34 2.53 -14.73
CA ASN A 45 -5.38 3.77 -15.51
C ASN A 45 -4.16 3.92 -16.45
N GLY A 46 -3.17 3.02 -16.36
CA GLY A 46 -1.96 3.00 -17.20
C GLY A 46 -0.74 3.70 -16.57
N THR A 47 -0.89 4.28 -15.38
CA THR A 47 0.17 4.98 -14.65
C THR A 47 0.09 4.67 -13.16
N THR A 48 1.24 4.44 -12.52
CA THR A 48 1.28 4.26 -11.07
C THR A 48 1.55 5.59 -10.38
N SER A 49 0.66 5.93 -9.46
CA SER A 49 0.74 7.10 -8.60
C SER A 49 1.54 6.82 -7.32
N PHE A 50 1.95 7.90 -6.64
CA PHE A 50 2.59 7.80 -5.32
C PHE A 50 1.67 7.13 -4.28
N PHE A 51 0.36 7.33 -4.38
CA PHE A 51 -0.61 6.71 -3.47
C PHE A 51 -0.70 5.20 -3.69
N GLU A 52 -0.73 4.74 -4.94
CA GLU A 52 -0.73 3.32 -5.27
C GLU A 52 0.54 2.61 -4.82
N TYR A 53 1.69 3.30 -4.89
CA TYR A 53 2.92 2.81 -4.28
C TYR A 53 2.73 2.54 -2.78
N ILE A 54 2.18 3.51 -2.03
CA ILE A 54 1.92 3.33 -0.59
C ILE A 54 0.86 2.24 -0.34
N GLU A 55 -0.17 2.14 -1.17
CA GLU A 55 -1.19 1.09 -1.09
C GLU A 55 -0.62 -0.31 -1.22
N SER A 56 0.47 -0.46 -2.00
CA SER A 56 1.18 -1.74 -2.18
C SER A 56 1.62 -2.39 -0.88
N SER A 57 1.83 -1.60 0.18
CA SER A 57 2.16 -2.13 1.50
C SER A 57 1.06 -2.99 2.12
N ASP A 58 -0.19 -2.80 1.69
CA ASP A 58 -1.36 -3.58 2.13
C ASP A 58 -1.84 -4.61 1.09
N ILE A 59 -1.07 -4.83 0.04
CA ILE A 59 -1.46 -5.70 -1.07
C ILE A 59 -0.58 -6.93 -1.09
N GLY A 60 -1.23 -8.10 -1.01
CA GLY A 60 -0.62 -9.41 -1.19
C GLY A 60 -0.74 -9.89 -2.64
N LYS A 61 0.00 -10.95 -2.96
CA LYS A 61 -0.16 -11.71 -4.20
C LYS A 61 -0.24 -13.20 -3.90
N ARG A 62 -1.14 -13.91 -4.58
CA ARG A 62 -1.31 -15.37 -4.49
C ARG A 62 -1.46 -15.98 -5.88
N ALA A 63 -1.00 -17.22 -6.04
CA ALA A 63 -1.23 -17.97 -7.25
C ALA A 63 -2.68 -18.50 -7.27
N VAL A 64 -3.38 -18.32 -8.38
CA VAL A 64 -4.73 -18.83 -8.61
C VAL A 64 -4.80 -19.53 -9.97
N LYS A 65 -5.65 -20.55 -10.08
CA LYS A 65 -5.85 -21.28 -11.33
C LYS A 65 -7.15 -20.82 -11.99
N ILE A 66 -7.06 -20.18 -13.15
CA ILE A 66 -8.22 -19.68 -13.92
C ILE A 66 -8.15 -20.27 -15.32
N ASN A 67 -9.18 -21.01 -15.74
CA ASN A 67 -9.25 -21.65 -17.07
C ASN A 67 -7.99 -22.46 -17.41
N ASP A 68 -7.53 -23.29 -16.47
CA ASP A 68 -6.28 -24.06 -16.54
C ASP A 68 -4.97 -23.27 -16.66
N LYS A 69 -5.01 -21.94 -16.49
CA LYS A 69 -3.82 -21.08 -16.45
C LYS A 69 -3.44 -20.73 -15.02
N ASN A 70 -2.14 -20.73 -14.74
CA ASN A 70 -1.59 -20.20 -13.50
C ASN A 70 -1.55 -18.66 -13.59
N CYS A 71 -2.45 -18.00 -12.89
CA CYS A 71 -2.52 -16.55 -12.81
C CYS A 71 -2.06 -16.07 -11.43
N ILE A 72 -1.70 -14.79 -11.33
CA ILE A 72 -1.40 -14.13 -10.07
C ILE A 72 -2.56 -13.20 -9.72
N GLU A 73 -3.17 -13.43 -8.58
CA GLU A 73 -4.19 -12.56 -8.00
C GLU A 73 -3.56 -11.68 -6.91
N TYR A 74 -3.75 -10.37 -7.05
CA TYR A 74 -3.43 -9.36 -6.06
C TYR A 74 -4.66 -9.14 -5.18
N TYR A 75 -4.48 -9.11 -3.87
CA TYR A 75 -5.57 -8.99 -2.91
C TYR A 75 -5.23 -8.03 -1.77
N ALA A 76 -6.24 -7.39 -1.19
CA ALA A 76 -6.05 -6.51 -0.04
C ALA A 76 -5.89 -7.32 1.26
N PHE A 77 -4.94 -6.97 2.13
CA PHE A 77 -4.76 -7.67 3.41
C PHE A 77 -5.91 -7.43 4.38
N LYS A 78 -6.61 -6.28 4.28
CA LYS A 78 -7.72 -5.94 5.16
C LYS A 78 -8.87 -6.96 5.16
N ASP A 79 -9.19 -7.55 4.00
CA ASP A 79 -10.37 -8.40 3.79
C ASP A 79 -10.11 -9.64 2.91
N GLY A 80 -8.93 -9.75 2.29
CA GLY A 80 -8.59 -10.86 1.40
C GLY A 80 -9.23 -10.77 0.01
N ILE A 81 -9.95 -9.69 -0.30
CA ILE A 81 -10.66 -9.49 -1.57
C ILE A 81 -9.65 -9.19 -2.68
N GLY A 82 -9.85 -9.85 -3.83
CA GLY A 82 -9.04 -9.65 -5.03
C GLY A 82 -9.24 -8.24 -5.61
N ILE A 83 -8.13 -7.57 -5.89
CA ILE A 83 -8.06 -6.24 -6.53
C ILE A 83 -7.85 -6.40 -8.03
N LYS A 84 -6.89 -7.24 -8.41
CA LYS A 84 -6.48 -7.44 -9.80
C LYS A 84 -5.96 -8.85 -10.00
N THR A 85 -6.25 -9.44 -11.16
CA THR A 85 -5.69 -10.73 -11.55
C THR A 85 -4.96 -10.62 -12.87
N VAL A 86 -3.73 -11.10 -12.91
CA VAL A 86 -2.86 -11.10 -14.09
C VAL A 86 -2.60 -12.54 -14.52
N CYS A 87 -3.07 -12.88 -15.71
CA CYS A 87 -2.81 -14.17 -16.33
C CYS A 87 -1.73 -14.04 -17.42
N PRO A 88 -0.90 -15.07 -17.64
CA PRO A 88 0.00 -15.10 -18.77
C PRO A 88 -0.79 -14.96 -20.08
N LYS A 89 -0.29 -14.10 -20.98
CA LYS A 89 -0.82 -14.00 -22.35
C LYS A 89 -0.39 -15.28 -23.10
N ASN A 90 -1.33 -15.85 -23.85
CA ASN A 90 -1.06 -16.97 -24.77
C ASN A 90 -0.05 -16.55 -25.84
#